data_AF-A0A961DGW9-F1
#
_entry.id   AF-A0A961DGW9-F1
#
_cell.length_a   1.000
_cell.length_b   1.000
_cell.length_c   1.000
_cell.angle_alpha   90.00
_cell.angle_beta   90.00
_cell.angle_gamma   90.00
#
_symmetry.space_group_name_H-M   'P 1'
#
loop_
_entity.id
_entity.type
_entity.pdbx_description
1 polymer ?
#
loop_
_entity_poly.entity_id
_entity_poly.type
_entity_poly.pdbx_seq_one_letter_code
_entity_poly.pdbx_strand_id
1 'polypeptide(L)'
;MSESQYIRKRESRAEHGQSRDLSYPPLPEPLAVGVYDNHAHLEIADGENPMDYREHLDRAGKVGVLGAVQVGGDLETSRWSAEVAAREPRLLAAVAIHPNEAPHYEAAGTLDAALAE
;
A
#
# COMPACT_ATOMS: atom_id res chain seq x y z
N MET A 1 1.59 5.85 19.13
CA MET A 1 1.85 6.36 17.76
C MET A 1 3.10 5.62 17.31
N SER A 2 2.93 4.56 16.53
CA SER A 2 4.07 3.80 15.97
C SER A 2 4.73 4.69 14.92
N GLU A 3 5.99 5.05 15.11
CA GLU A 3 6.83 5.72 14.10
C GLU A 3 7.19 4.69 13.01
N SER A 4 6.21 4.24 12.24
CA SER A 4 6.47 3.40 11.08
C SER A 4 7.00 4.29 9.95
N GLN A 5 8.28 4.14 9.61
CA GLN A 5 9.05 4.97 8.67
C GLN A 5 8.64 4.84 7.19
N TYR A 6 7.54 4.16 6.86
CA TYR A 6 7.21 3.80 5.47
C TYR A 6 6.30 4.78 4.72
N ILE A 7 5.88 5.89 5.35
CA ILE A 7 5.09 6.92 4.68
C ILE A 7 6.01 7.76 3.77
N ARG A 8 6.08 7.39 2.48
CA ARG A 8 6.72 8.22 1.45
C ARG A 8 5.83 9.42 1.15
N LYS A 9 6.14 10.56 1.79
CA LYS A 9 5.47 11.84 1.53
C LYS A 9 5.91 12.40 0.18
N ARG A 10 4.98 12.66 -0.75
CA ARG A 10 5.26 13.48 -1.94
C ARG A 10 5.60 14.91 -1.53
N GLU A 11 6.75 15.40 -1.97
CA GLU A 11 7.13 16.79 -1.78
C GLU A 11 6.13 17.71 -2.49
N SER A 12 5.65 18.73 -1.79
CA SER A 12 4.69 19.73 -2.31
C SER A 12 5.32 20.65 -3.36
N ARG A 13 6.64 20.61 -3.53
CA ARG A 13 7.40 21.33 -4.55
C ARG A 13 8.10 20.35 -5.50
N ALA A 14 8.04 20.64 -6.80
CA ALA A 14 8.91 20.00 -7.78
C ALA A 14 10.34 20.53 -7.69
N GLU A 15 11.33 19.84 -8.29
CA GLU A 15 12.75 20.25 -8.36
C GLU A 15 12.96 21.68 -8.93
N HIS A 16 11.97 22.26 -9.61
CA HIS A 16 11.98 23.63 -10.14
C HIS A 16 11.04 24.61 -9.40
N GLY A 17 10.64 24.29 -8.16
CA GLY A 17 9.93 25.22 -7.27
C GLY A 17 8.44 25.42 -7.57
N GLN A 18 7.87 24.71 -8.55
CA GLN A 18 6.44 24.73 -8.85
C GLN A 18 5.66 23.93 -7.79
N SER A 19 4.51 24.47 -7.36
CA SER A 19 3.58 23.75 -6.48
C SER A 19 2.98 22.57 -7.24
N ARG A 20 3.08 21.37 -6.68
CA ARG A 20 2.44 20.17 -7.25
C ARG A 20 0.99 20.11 -6.79
N ASP A 21 0.07 19.83 -7.72
CA ASP A 21 -1.28 19.44 -7.37
C ASP A 21 -1.24 18.03 -6.75
N LEU A 22 -1.63 17.95 -5.48
CA LEU A 22 -1.66 16.71 -4.69
C LEU A 22 -3.09 16.14 -4.61
N SER A 23 -4.03 16.69 -5.36
CA SER A 23 -5.39 16.16 -5.45
C SER A 23 -5.43 14.90 -6.32
N TYR A 24 -6.35 14.00 -5.98
CA TYR A 24 -6.61 12.83 -6.82
C TYR A 24 -7.32 13.28 -8.12
N PRO A 25 -6.92 12.75 -9.28
CA PRO A 25 -7.60 13.05 -10.54
C PRO A 25 -9.06 12.55 -10.51
N PRO A 26 -9.94 13.09 -11.37
CA PRO A 26 -11.28 12.55 -11.54
C PRO A 26 -11.21 11.09 -12.00
N LEU A 27 -12.27 10.32 -11.70
CA LEU A 27 -12.35 8.93 -12.11
C LEU A 27 -12.39 8.83 -13.65
N PRO A 28 -11.59 7.94 -14.27
CA PRO A 28 -11.68 7.66 -15.70
C PRO A 28 -12.95 6.86 -16.04
N GLU A 29 -13.19 6.67 -17.35
CA GLU A 29 -14.20 5.73 -17.84
C GLU A 29 -13.90 4.29 -17.36
N PRO A 30 -14.93 3.50 -17.00
CA PRO A 30 -14.73 2.13 -16.53
C PRO A 30 -14.10 1.20 -17.58
N LEU A 31 -13.33 0.23 -17.09
CA LEU A 31 -12.79 -0.85 -17.93
C LEU A 31 -13.92 -1.71 -18.53
N ALA A 32 -13.74 -2.12 -19.78
CA ALA A 32 -14.72 -2.96 -20.49
C ALA A 32 -14.90 -4.36 -19.86
N VAL A 33 -13.88 -4.83 -19.13
CA VAL A 33 -13.88 -6.09 -18.40
C VAL A 33 -13.34 -5.80 -17.00
N GLY A 34 -14.00 -6.35 -15.97
CA GLY A 34 -13.53 -6.21 -14.60
C GLY A 34 -12.19 -6.90 -14.39
N VAL A 35 -11.28 -6.22 -13.68
CA VAL A 35 -9.92 -6.72 -13.41
C VAL A 35 -9.63 -6.70 -11.92
N TYR A 36 -8.63 -7.45 -11.50
CA TYR A 36 -8.03 -7.35 -10.18
C TYR A 36 -6.67 -6.66 -10.31
N ASP A 37 -6.40 -5.74 -9.40
CA ASP A 37 -5.05 -5.20 -9.24
C ASP A 37 -4.16 -6.27 -8.59
N ASN A 38 -3.11 -6.69 -9.29
CA ASN A 38 -2.28 -7.77 -8.80
C ASN A 38 -1.25 -7.31 -7.74
N HIS A 39 -1.10 -6.00 -7.53
CA HIS A 39 -0.10 -5.46 -6.61
C HIS A 39 -0.45 -4.03 -6.19
N ALA A 40 -0.92 -3.87 -4.96
CA ALA A 40 -1.18 -2.58 -4.34
C ALA A 40 -0.49 -2.45 -2.97
N HIS A 41 -0.23 -1.20 -2.59
CA HIS A 41 0.21 -0.80 -1.26
C HIS A 41 -0.73 0.30 -0.72
N LEU A 42 -1.84 -0.12 -0.11
CA LEU A 42 -2.90 0.75 0.41
C LEU A 42 -2.64 1.29 1.83
N GLU A 43 -1.59 0.78 2.49
CA GLU A 43 -1.04 1.26 3.76
C GLU A 43 -0.25 2.57 3.62
N ILE A 44 0.15 2.90 2.37
CA ILE A 44 0.96 4.07 2.09
C ILE A 44 0.05 5.29 1.89
N ALA A 45 0.06 6.20 2.86
CA ALA A 45 -0.52 7.53 2.69
C ALA A 45 0.32 8.36 1.71
N ASP A 46 -0.17 8.55 0.48
CA ASP A 46 0.46 9.44 -0.51
C ASP A 46 -0.01 10.90 -0.29
N GLY A 47 0.88 11.78 0.18
CA GLY A 47 0.67 13.23 0.24
C GLY A 47 -0.05 13.78 1.48
N GLU A 48 -0.66 14.97 1.36
CA GLU A 48 -1.34 15.69 2.46
C GLU A 48 -2.78 15.22 2.73
N ASN A 49 -3.33 14.34 1.87
CA ASN A 49 -4.69 13.82 1.95
C ASN A 49 -4.68 12.27 1.97
N PRO A 50 -4.34 11.65 3.12
CA PRO A 50 -4.44 10.20 3.26
C PRO A 50 -5.88 9.75 3.05
N MET A 51 -6.08 8.77 2.17
CA MET A 51 -7.37 8.17 1.88
C MET A 51 -7.45 6.80 2.55
N ASP A 52 -8.58 6.49 3.19
CA ASP A 52 -8.79 5.15 3.77
C ASP A 52 -8.77 4.10 2.66
N TYR A 53 -8.20 2.92 2.91
CA TYR A 53 -8.12 1.85 1.92
C TYR A 53 -9.50 1.49 1.33
N ARG A 54 -10.58 1.63 2.10
CA ARG A 54 -11.94 1.37 1.59
C ARG A 54 -12.34 2.40 0.55
N GLU A 55 -11.99 3.66 0.74
CA GLU A 55 -12.26 4.70 -0.25
C GLU A 55 -11.43 4.47 -1.52
N HIS A 56 -10.18 4.01 -1.40
CA HIS A 56 -9.41 3.55 -2.56
C HIS A 56 -10.14 2.45 -3.32
N LEU A 57 -10.61 1.41 -2.62
CA LEU A 57 -11.34 0.29 -3.24
C LEU A 57 -12.69 0.70 -3.82
N ASP A 58 -13.41 1.63 -3.20
CA ASP A 58 -14.68 2.15 -3.71
C ASP A 58 -14.47 2.94 -5.00
N ARG A 59 -13.41 3.74 -5.07
CA ARG A 59 -13.01 4.47 -6.28
C ARG A 59 -12.54 3.51 -7.38
N ALA A 60 -11.76 2.49 -7.03
CA ALA A 60 -11.28 1.46 -7.94
C ALA A 60 -12.45 0.65 -8.54
N GLY A 61 -13.43 0.28 -7.70
CA GLY A 61 -14.63 -0.44 -8.12
C GLY A 61 -15.47 0.33 -9.14
N LYS A 62 -15.56 1.66 -9.01
CA LYS A 62 -16.28 2.53 -9.98
C LYS A 62 -15.70 2.48 -11.38
N VAL A 63 -14.43 2.10 -11.54
CA VAL A 63 -13.74 2.05 -12.83
C VAL A 63 -13.42 0.63 -13.29
N GLY A 64 -14.00 -0.39 -12.65
CA GLY A 64 -13.88 -1.80 -13.05
C GLY A 64 -12.71 -2.55 -12.42
N VAL A 65 -12.04 -2.00 -11.40
CA VAL A 65 -11.07 -2.74 -10.59
C VAL A 65 -11.80 -3.35 -9.38
N LEU A 66 -12.02 -4.66 -9.43
CA LEU A 66 -12.92 -5.39 -8.55
C LEU A 66 -12.32 -5.72 -7.17
N GLY A 67 -10.99 -5.66 -7.06
CA GLY A 67 -10.24 -5.98 -5.86
C GLY A 67 -8.74 -5.88 -6.12
N ALA A 68 -7.94 -6.14 -5.08
CA ALA A 68 -6.49 -6.04 -5.17
C ALA A 68 -5.75 -7.09 -4.33
N VAL A 69 -4.50 -7.37 -4.69
CA VAL A 69 -3.54 -8.01 -3.79
C VAL A 69 -2.77 -6.92 -3.05
N GLN A 70 -2.99 -6.83 -1.75
CA GLN A 70 -2.30 -5.94 -0.83
C GLN A 70 -0.97 -6.57 -0.39
N VAL A 71 0.15 -5.86 -0.60
CA VAL A 71 1.49 -6.43 -0.43
C VAL A 71 2.20 -5.90 0.81
N GLY A 72 2.50 -6.78 1.75
CA GLY A 72 3.43 -6.53 2.85
C GLY A 72 4.86 -6.87 2.47
N GLY A 73 5.80 -5.97 2.76
CA GLY A 73 7.24 -6.13 2.47
C GLY A 73 8.11 -6.34 3.70
N ASP A 74 7.55 -6.22 4.89
CA ASP A 74 8.20 -6.47 6.18
C ASP A 74 7.16 -7.07 7.15
N LEU A 75 7.57 -7.33 8.39
CA LEU A 75 6.70 -7.95 9.38
C LEU A 75 5.49 -7.07 9.76
N GLU A 76 5.67 -5.76 9.91
CA GLU A 76 4.60 -4.82 10.29
C GLU A 76 3.57 -4.69 9.14
N THR A 77 4.06 -4.46 7.92
CA THR A 77 3.20 -4.32 6.74
C THR A 77 2.53 -5.65 6.34
N SER A 78 3.19 -6.79 6.55
CA SER A 78 2.59 -8.11 6.34
C SER A 78 1.45 -8.40 7.32
N ARG A 79 1.63 -8.08 8.61
CA ARG A 79 0.55 -8.21 9.62
C ARG A 79 -0.66 -7.36 9.26
N TRP A 80 -0.43 -6.08 8.94
CA TRP A 80 -1.50 -5.18 8.53
C TRP A 80 -2.24 -5.71 7.30
N SER A 81 -1.50 -6.17 6.29
CA SER A 81 -2.07 -6.72 5.05
C SER A 81 -2.96 -7.94 5.34
N ALA A 82 -2.48 -8.87 6.19
CA ALA A 82 -3.26 -10.04 6.60
C ALA A 82 -4.52 -9.67 7.40
N GLU A 83 -4.41 -8.73 8.35
CA GLU A 83 -5.55 -8.25 9.15
C GLU A 83 -6.63 -7.58 8.32
N VAL A 84 -6.23 -6.76 7.34
CA VAL A 84 -7.16 -6.07 6.45
C VAL A 84 -7.82 -7.06 5.49
N ALA A 85 -7.06 -7.95 4.86
CA ALA A 85 -7.62 -8.98 3.97
C ALA A 85 -8.59 -9.93 4.70
N ALA A 86 -8.41 -10.16 6.00
CA ALA A 86 -9.34 -10.94 6.81
C ALA A 86 -10.72 -10.25 7.00
N ARG A 87 -10.81 -8.93 6.79
CA ARG A 87 -12.03 -8.13 7.03
C ARG A 87 -12.62 -7.53 5.76
N GLU A 88 -11.82 -7.34 4.73
CA GLU A 88 -12.20 -6.70 3.46
C GLU A 88 -12.19 -7.75 2.33
N PRO A 89 -13.35 -8.24 1.88
CA PRO A 89 -13.45 -9.34 0.91
C PRO A 89 -12.93 -9.00 -0.49
N ARG A 90 -12.68 -7.72 -0.79
CA ARG A 90 -12.06 -7.28 -2.06
C ARG A 90 -10.54 -7.45 -2.07
N LEU A 91 -9.92 -7.79 -0.94
CA LEU A 91 -8.46 -7.86 -0.80
C LEU A 91 -7.97 -9.28 -0.55
N LEU A 92 -6.83 -9.60 -1.18
CA LEU A 92 -5.94 -10.69 -0.80
C LEU A 92 -4.66 -10.09 -0.20
N ALA A 93 -3.97 -10.82 0.67
CA ALA A 93 -2.69 -10.39 1.24
C ALA A 93 -1.53 -11.19 0.64
N ALA A 94 -0.46 -10.50 0.25
CA ALA A 94 0.86 -11.08 0.09
C ALA A 94 1.71 -10.69 1.30
N VAL A 95 2.42 -11.67 1.87
CA VAL A 95 3.29 -11.49 3.04
C VAL A 95 4.71 -11.94 2.69
N ALA A 96 5.69 -11.14 3.06
CA ALA A 96 7.10 -11.42 2.79
C ALA A 96 8.01 -10.54 3.66
N ILE A 97 9.27 -10.95 3.76
CA ILE A 97 10.39 -10.04 4.06
C ILE A 97 11.04 -9.70 2.71
N HIS A 98 10.89 -8.47 2.27
CA HIS A 98 11.43 -7.97 1.01
C HIS A 98 12.96 -8.04 1.04
N PRO A 99 13.65 -8.35 -0.08
CA PRO A 99 15.11 -8.44 -0.12
C PRO A 99 15.85 -7.16 0.29
N ASN A 100 15.20 -5.99 0.21
CA ASN A 100 15.76 -4.73 0.73
C ASN A 100 15.65 -4.61 2.27
N GLU A 101 14.71 -5.30 2.89
CA GLU A 101 14.49 -5.30 4.34
C GLU A 101 15.31 -6.38 5.04
N ALA A 102 15.47 -7.54 4.41
CA ALA A 102 16.19 -8.69 4.98
C ALA A 102 17.59 -8.35 5.57
N PRO A 103 18.45 -7.50 4.95
CA PRO A 103 19.74 -7.13 5.54
C PRO A 103 19.62 -6.37 6.87
N HIS A 104 18.55 -5.57 7.06
CA HIS A 104 18.33 -4.84 8.30
C HIS A 104 17.93 -5.79 9.43
N TYR A 105 17.06 -6.76 9.14
CA TYR A 105 16.69 -7.82 10.09
C TYR A 105 17.89 -8.71 10.44
N GLU A 106 18.73 -9.05 9.46
CA GLU A 106 19.95 -9.84 9.70
C GLU A 106 20.93 -9.08 10.58
N ALA A 107 21.19 -7.80 10.29
CA ALA A 107 22.07 -6.96 11.11
C ALA A 107 21.55 -6.79 12.55
N ALA A 108 20.24 -6.83 12.74
CA ALA A 108 19.59 -6.81 14.05
C ALA A 108 19.55 -8.19 14.75
N GLY A 109 19.93 -9.28 14.06
CA GLY A 109 19.83 -10.64 14.57
C GLY A 109 18.40 -11.16 14.72
N THR A 110 17.45 -10.59 13.97
CA THR A 110 16.00 -10.89 14.09
C THR A 110 15.39 -11.52 12.84
N LEU A 111 16.18 -11.78 11.78
CA LEU A 111 15.68 -12.31 10.50
C LEU A 111 14.97 -13.67 10.65
N ASP A 112 15.59 -14.63 11.33
CA ASP A 112 14.98 -15.96 11.52
C ASP A 112 13.65 -15.89 12.28
N ALA A 113 13.57 -15.03 13.30
CA ALA A 113 12.35 -14.81 14.06
C ALA A 113 11.25 -14.19 13.19
N ALA A 114 11.60 -13.24 12.32
CA ALA A 114 10.65 -12.61 11.41
C ALA A 114 10.16 -13.57 10.30
N LEU A 115 11.00 -14.50 9.84
CA LEU A 115 10.63 -15.53 8.85
C LEU A 115 9.78 -16.67 9.44
N ALA A 116 9.86 -16.90 10.75
CA ALA A 116 9.16 -17.98 11.44
C ALA A 116 7.71 -17.62 11.85
N GLU A 117 7.32 -16.36 11.71
CA GLU A 117 5.97 -15.86 11.96
C GLU A 117 5.06 -15.99 10.73
#